data_AF-A0A966FPQ4-F1
#
_entry.id   AF-A0A966FPQ4-F1
#
_cell.length_a   1.000
_cell.length_b   1.000
_cell.length_c   1.000
_cell.angle_alpha   90.00
_cell.angle_beta   90.00
_cell.angle_gamma   90.00
#
_symmetry.space_group_name_H-M   'P 1'
#
loop_
_entity.id
_entity.type
_entity.pdbx_description
1 polymer ?
#
loop_
_entity_poly.entity_id
_entity_poly.type
_entity_poly.pdbx_seq_one_letter_code
_entity_poly.pdbx_strand_id
1 'polypeptide(L)'
;MIGNVQSSIIIIIVVLAGIAVLQFQKGRKINVALMKTFIRGFEEKLKLSDKTYVYLGGYLGFKAEYDLENKLSKRIEITLTLIPRQSVFYLPITFLIKKTDRLYVVIRPNFKIHTDAHIVK
;
A
#
# COMPACT_ATOMS: atom_id res chain seq x y z
N MET A 1 25.69 7.13 42.13
CA MET A 1 24.90 6.05 41.48
C MET A 1 23.85 6.56 40.48
N ILE A 2 23.27 7.75 40.65
CA ILE A 2 22.20 8.28 39.76
C ILE A 2 22.73 8.65 38.35
N GLY A 3 23.97 9.13 38.24
CA GLY A 3 24.58 9.50 36.94
C GLY A 3 24.83 8.34 35.97
N ASN A 4 25.11 7.13 36.47
CA ASN A 4 25.27 5.96 35.60
C ASN A 4 23.94 5.55 34.96
N VAL A 5 22.83 5.65 35.71
CA VAL A 5 21.49 5.28 35.22
C VAL A 5 21.04 6.22 34.10
N GLN A 6 21.28 7.53 34.24
CA GLN A 6 20.95 8.50 33.20
C GLN A 6 21.73 8.26 31.91
N SER A 7 23.03 8.01 31.99
CA SER A 7 23.88 7.69 30.84
C SER A 7 23.44 6.38 30.16
N SER A 8 23.10 5.35 30.93
CA SER A 8 22.60 4.08 30.36
C SER A 8 21.27 4.24 29.62
N ILE A 9 20.34 5.04 30.15
CA ILE A 9 19.05 5.30 29.49
C ILE A 9 19.24 5.99 28.14
N ILE A 10 20.13 6.99 28.07
CA ILE A 10 20.41 7.70 26.81
C ILE A 10 20.97 6.74 25.76
N ILE A 11 21.91 5.87 26.14
CA ILE A 11 22.48 4.87 25.23
C ILE A 11 21.39 3.94 24.71
N ILE A 12 20.49 3.46 25.58
CA ILE A 12 19.37 2.59 25.18
C ILE A 12 18.46 3.30 24.18
N ILE A 13 18.10 4.56 24.42
CA ILE A 13 17.24 5.34 23.52
C ILE A 13 17.91 5.52 22.16
N VAL A 14 19.22 5.83 22.12
CA VAL A 14 19.96 6.00 20.87
C VAL A 14 20.00 4.70 20.08
N VAL A 15 20.25 3.57 20.74
CA VAL A 15 20.25 2.25 20.09
C VAL A 15 18.86 1.91 19.54
N LEU A 16 17.81 2.14 20.33
CA LEU A 16 16.42 1.92 19.89
C LEU A 16 16.04 2.82 18.71
N ALA A 17 16.46 4.08 18.73
CA ALA A 17 16.25 5.01 17.62
C ALA A 17 16.96 4.53 16.35
N GLY A 18 18.21 4.08 16.46
CA GLY A 18 18.96 3.51 15.34
C GLY A 18 18.26 2.29 14.73
N ILE A 19 17.80 1.37 15.57
CA ILE A 19 17.04 0.18 15.14
C ILE A 19 15.74 0.61 14.45
N ALA A 20 15.02 1.60 14.99
CA ALA A 20 13.77 2.07 14.42
C ALA A 20 13.96 2.68 13.03
N VAL A 21 15.02 3.47 12.82
CA VAL A 21 15.35 4.06 11.51
C VAL A 21 15.68 2.96 10.50
N LEU A 22 16.51 1.99 10.87
CA LEU A 22 16.86 0.88 9.97
C LEU A 22 15.64 0.06 9.56
N GLN A 23 14.75 -0.22 10.53
CA GLN A 23 13.50 -0.93 10.28
C GLN A 23 12.60 -0.12 9.34
N PHE A 24 12.47 1.20 9.55
CA PHE A 24 11.65 2.08 8.72
C PHE A 24 12.10 2.02 7.26
N GLN A 25 13.41 2.13 7.03
CA GLN A 25 13.98 2.12 5.69
C GLN A 25 13.76 0.77 4.99
N LYS A 26 13.87 -0.35 5.72
CA LYS A 26 13.58 -1.69 5.19
C LYS A 26 12.11 -1.84 4.84
N GLY A 27 11.21 -1.45 5.74
CA GLY A 27 9.76 -1.51 5.53
C GLY A 27 9.31 -0.68 4.32
N ARG A 28 9.85 0.54 4.18
CA ARG A 28 9.60 1.42 3.03
C ARG A 28 10.01 0.76 1.71
N LYS A 29 11.21 0.16 1.65
CA LYS A 29 11.69 -0.50 0.43
C LYS A 29 10.75 -1.63 0.00
N ILE A 30 10.28 -2.44 0.95
CA ILE A 30 9.36 -3.55 0.69
C ILE A 30 8.04 -3.03 0.13
N ASN A 31 7.42 -2.04 0.78
CA ASN A 31 6.14 -1.51 0.32
C ASN A 31 6.23 -0.88 -1.07
N VAL A 32 7.31 -0.11 -1.33
CA VAL A 32 7.54 0.48 -2.65
C VAL A 32 7.74 -0.60 -3.71
N ALA A 33 8.49 -1.66 -3.41
CA ALA A 33 8.68 -2.78 -4.33
C ALA A 33 7.34 -3.46 -4.66
N LEU A 34 6.52 -3.73 -3.64
CA LEU A 34 5.18 -4.31 -3.83
C LEU A 34 4.31 -3.43 -4.72
N MET A 35 4.21 -2.13 -4.42
CA MET A 35 3.42 -1.19 -5.22
C MET A 35 3.84 -1.21 -6.70
N LYS A 36 5.15 -1.18 -6.97
CA LYS A 36 5.68 -1.24 -8.34
C LYS A 36 5.33 -2.56 -9.04
N THR A 37 5.46 -3.69 -8.34
CA THR A 37 5.11 -5.01 -8.89
C THR A 37 3.63 -5.09 -9.24
N PHE A 38 2.75 -4.58 -8.37
CA PHE A 38 1.31 -4.54 -8.64
C PHE A 38 0.99 -3.67 -9.86
N ILE A 39 1.51 -2.45 -9.91
CA ILE A 39 1.29 -1.54 -11.05
C ILE A 39 1.71 -2.21 -12.35
N ARG A 40 2.93 -2.74 -12.43
CA ARG A 40 3.43 -3.42 -13.63
C ARG A 40 2.56 -4.60 -14.04
N GLY A 41 2.14 -5.44 -13.09
CA GLY A 41 1.27 -6.58 -13.38
C GLY A 41 -0.10 -6.19 -13.94
N PHE A 42 -0.62 -5.01 -13.59
CA PHE A 42 -1.84 -4.48 -14.20
C PHE A 42 -1.59 -3.84 -15.56
N GLU A 43 -0.56 -3.01 -15.68
CA GLU A 43 -0.23 -2.31 -16.92
C GLU A 43 0.16 -3.27 -18.04
N GLU A 44 0.84 -4.38 -17.74
CA GLU A 44 1.20 -5.39 -18.74
C GLU A 44 -0.02 -6.13 -19.32
N LYS A 45 -1.14 -6.17 -18.59
CA LYS A 45 -2.36 -6.89 -18.99
C LYS A 45 -3.44 -5.97 -19.60
N LEU A 46 -3.33 -4.66 -19.40
CA LEU A 46 -4.34 -3.68 -19.80
C LEU A 46 -3.81 -2.79 -20.92
N LYS A 47 -4.59 -2.62 -21.99
CA LYS A 47 -4.34 -1.57 -23.01
C LYS A 47 -4.95 -0.27 -22.52
N LEU A 48 -4.09 0.64 -22.07
CA LEU A 48 -4.45 1.87 -21.36
C LEU A 48 -4.29 3.08 -22.29
N SER A 49 -5.31 3.93 -22.37
CA SER A 49 -5.26 5.21 -23.09
C SER A 49 -4.66 6.30 -22.20
N ASP A 50 -5.11 6.39 -20.94
CA ASP A 50 -4.64 7.35 -19.96
C ASP A 50 -4.51 6.70 -18.57
N LYS A 51 -3.63 7.27 -17.73
CA LYS A 51 -3.26 6.75 -16.41
C LYS A 51 -3.05 7.90 -15.42
N THR A 52 -3.83 7.89 -14.34
CA THR A 52 -3.64 8.82 -13.22
C THR A 52 -3.29 8.05 -11.96
N TYR A 53 -2.26 8.52 -11.24
CA TYR A 53 -1.79 7.91 -9.99
C TYR A 53 -1.89 8.89 -8.82
N VAL A 54 -2.52 8.45 -7.74
CA VAL A 54 -2.62 9.17 -6.47
C VAL A 54 -2.01 8.32 -5.38
N TYR A 55 -0.96 8.81 -4.72
CA TYR A 55 -0.33 8.11 -3.61
C TYR A 55 -1.19 8.22 -2.34
N LEU A 56 -1.34 7.09 -1.64
CA LEU A 56 -2.02 7.03 -0.36
C LEU A 56 -0.98 6.89 0.75
N GLY A 57 -0.83 7.93 1.57
CA GLY A 57 0.13 7.94 2.69
C GLY A 57 1.59 7.69 2.27
N GLY A 58 1.95 8.05 1.03
CA GLY A 58 3.27 7.87 0.43
C GLY A 58 3.62 6.42 0.08
N TYR A 59 3.74 5.57 1.10
CA TYR A 59 4.15 4.15 0.97
C TYR A 59 3.08 3.18 1.50
N LEU A 60 1.90 3.67 1.84
CA LEU A 60 0.79 2.84 2.32
C LEU A 60 -0.06 2.29 1.18
N GLY A 61 0.12 2.79 -0.04
CA GLY A 61 -0.70 2.37 -1.16
C GLY A 61 -0.79 3.43 -2.22
N PHE A 62 -1.64 3.14 -3.21
CA PHE A 62 -1.95 4.06 -4.28
C PHE A 62 -3.37 3.82 -4.76
N LYS A 63 -3.96 4.87 -5.33
CA LYS A 63 -5.12 4.80 -6.20
C LYS A 63 -4.64 5.06 -7.62
N ALA A 64 -4.88 4.12 -8.52
CA ALA A 64 -4.64 4.25 -9.94
C ALA A 64 -5.98 4.32 -10.66
N GLU A 65 -6.13 5.28 -11.55
CA GLU A 65 -7.29 5.42 -12.41
C GLU A 65 -6.83 5.24 -13.84
N TYR A 66 -7.45 4.28 -14.52
CA TYR A 66 -7.06 3.80 -15.82
C TYR A 66 -8.23 4.00 -16.78
N ASP A 67 -7.99 4.77 -17.83
CA ASP A 67 -8.92 4.91 -18.94
C ASP A 67 -8.48 3.95 -20.04
N LEU A 68 -9.43 3.16 -20.54
CA LEU A 68 -9.17 2.13 -21.54
C LEU A 68 -9.49 2.67 -22.94
N GLU A 69 -8.69 2.27 -23.93
CA GLU A 69 -8.92 2.62 -25.34
C GLU A 69 -10.20 1.98 -25.92
N ASN A 70 -10.66 0.88 -25.32
CA ASN A 70 -11.78 0.09 -25.83
C ASN A 70 -13.14 0.64 -25.38
N LYS A 71 -14.10 0.70 -26.32
CA LYS A 71 -15.49 1.21 -26.13
C LYS A 71 -16.32 0.51 -25.04
N LEU A 72 -15.89 -0.65 -24.53
CA LEU A 72 -16.64 -1.52 -23.61
C LEU A 72 -16.60 -1.08 -22.14
N SER A 73 -15.48 -0.51 -21.70
CA SER A 73 -15.26 -0.18 -20.29
C SER A 73 -14.58 1.18 -20.20
N LYS A 74 -15.29 2.16 -19.62
CA LYS A 74 -14.88 3.56 -19.68
C LYS A 74 -13.75 3.88 -18.70
N ARG A 75 -13.74 3.24 -17.52
CA ARG A 75 -12.74 3.52 -16.48
C ARG A 75 -12.58 2.35 -15.52
N ILE A 76 -11.34 2.02 -15.18
CA ILE A 76 -10.97 1.09 -14.10
C ILE A 76 -10.30 1.89 -13.00
N GLU A 77 -10.78 1.77 -11.77
CA GLU A 77 -10.10 2.30 -10.59
C GLU A 77 -9.50 1.14 -9.79
N ILE A 78 -8.20 1.20 -9.53
CA ILE A 78 -7.49 0.24 -8.71
C ILE A 78 -6.97 0.96 -7.48
N THR A 79 -7.36 0.50 -6.29
CA THR A 79 -6.86 1.01 -5.02
C THR A 79 -6.14 -0.10 -4.28
N LEU A 80 -4.83 0.06 -4.12
CA LEU A 80 -4.00 -0.82 -3.29
C LEU A 80 -3.78 -0.15 -1.93
N THR A 81 -4.00 -0.87 -0.86
CA THR A 81 -3.67 -0.47 0.52
C THR A 81 -2.84 -1.55 1.18
N LEU A 82 -1.59 -1.22 1.48
CA LEU A 82 -0.61 -2.08 2.13
C LEU A 82 -0.55 -1.79 3.62
N ILE A 83 -0.15 -2.81 4.38
CA ILE A 83 0.21 -2.67 5.79
C ILE A 83 1.40 -1.70 5.93
N PRO A 84 1.39 -0.79 6.93
CA PRO A 84 2.48 0.16 7.21
C PRO A 84 3.74 -0.52 7.77
N ARG A 85 4.44 -1.31 6.95
CA ARG A 85 5.64 -2.07 7.35
C ARG A 85 6.80 -1.19 7.81
N GLN A 86 6.82 0.09 7.42
CA GLN A 86 7.80 1.08 7.85
C GLN A 86 7.59 1.60 9.28
N SER A 87 6.40 1.42 9.87
CA SER A 87 6.11 1.96 11.20
C SER A 87 6.30 0.90 12.28
N VAL A 88 7.48 0.81 12.91
CA VAL A 88 7.79 -0.17 13.97
C VAL A 88 6.69 -0.24 15.03
N PHE A 89 6.27 0.92 15.52
CA PHE A 89 5.33 1.02 16.65
C PHE A 89 3.88 0.70 16.25
N TYR A 90 3.51 0.97 15.00
CA TYR A 90 2.15 0.75 14.52
C TYR A 90 1.98 -0.66 13.92
N LEU A 91 3.05 -1.28 13.44
CA LEU A 91 3.05 -2.63 12.89
C LEU A 91 2.43 -3.69 13.84
N PRO A 92 2.77 -3.77 15.14
CA PRO A 92 2.13 -4.74 16.05
C PRO A 92 0.63 -4.51 16.20
N ILE A 93 0.22 -3.24 16.29
CA ILE A 93 -1.20 -2.83 16.35
C ILE A 93 -1.90 -3.26 15.05
N THR A 94 -1.22 -3.17 13.92
CA THR A 94 -1.79 -3.58 12.64
C THR A 94 -2.02 -5.08 12.61
N PHE A 95 -1.10 -5.91 13.11
CA PHE A 95 -1.33 -7.36 13.21
C PHE A 95 -2.54 -7.74 14.08
N LEU A 96 -2.85 -6.93 15.10
CA LEU A 96 -4.04 -7.09 15.94
C LEU A 96 -5.34 -6.73 15.21
N ILE A 97 -5.35 -5.66 14.39
CA ILE A 97 -6.58 -5.12 13.78
C ILE A 97 -6.79 -5.61 12.32
N LYS A 98 -5.72 -5.62 11.51
CA LYS A 98 -5.74 -5.92 10.06
C LYS A 98 -4.57 -6.82 9.67
N LYS A 99 -4.85 -8.09 9.34
CA LYS A 99 -3.80 -9.07 9.02
C LYS A 99 -3.20 -8.96 7.60
N THR A 100 -3.90 -8.41 6.62
CA THR A 100 -3.50 -8.52 5.20
C THR A 100 -3.58 -7.20 4.43
N ASP A 101 -2.79 -7.15 3.36
CA ASP A 101 -2.86 -6.11 2.33
C ASP A 101 -4.21 -6.22 1.59
N ARG A 102 -4.76 -5.08 1.13
CA ARG A 102 -6.07 -5.00 0.46
C ARG A 102 -5.92 -4.40 -0.93
N LEU A 103 -6.60 -4.99 -1.90
CA LEU A 103 -6.68 -4.52 -3.26
C LEU A 103 -8.15 -4.40 -3.65
N TYR A 104 -8.57 -3.20 -4.01
CA TYR A 104 -9.90 -2.91 -4.52
C TYR A 104 -9.79 -2.62 -6.01
N VAL A 105 -10.59 -3.31 -6.82
CA VAL A 105 -10.68 -3.09 -8.26
C VAL A 105 -12.12 -2.76 -8.59
N VAL A 106 -12.35 -1.55 -9.10
CA VAL A 106 -13.67 -1.05 -9.48
C VAL A 106 -13.66 -0.86 -10.98
N ILE A 107 -14.50 -1.64 -11.68
CA ILE A 107 -14.63 -1.56 -13.13
C ILE A 107 -15.95 -0.86 -13.43
N ARG A 108 -15.91 0.27 -14.15
CA ARG A 108 -17.11 0.95 -14.63
C ARG A 108 -17.30 0.67 -16.12
N PRO A 109 -18.17 -0.29 -16.49
CA PRO A 109 -18.50 -0.53 -17.88
C PRO A 109 -19.29 0.64 -18.47
N ASN A 110 -19.23 0.78 -19.78
CA ASN A 110 -19.98 1.81 -20.51
C ASN A 110 -21.45 1.39 -20.75
N PHE A 111 -21.78 0.11 -20.56
CA PHE A 111 -23.14 -0.42 -20.68
C PHE A 111 -23.85 -0.45 -19.31
N LYS A 112 -25.16 -0.22 -19.31
CA LYS A 112 -26.01 -0.45 -18.11
C LYS A 112 -25.99 -1.94 -17.80
N ILE A 113 -25.30 -2.32 -16.72
CA ILE A 113 -25.45 -3.66 -16.15
C ILE A 113 -26.85 -3.70 -15.51
N HIS A 114 -27.77 -4.49 -16.08
CA HIS A 114 -29.15 -4.61 -15.56
C HIS A 114 -29.25 -5.58 -14.36
N THR A 115 -28.17 -6.25 -13.98
CA THR A 115 -28.18 -7.34 -12.99
C THR A 115 -26.88 -7.36 -12.20
N ASP A 116 -27.00 -7.47 -10.87
CA ASP A 116 -25.86 -7.69 -9.98
C ASP A 116 -25.23 -9.06 -10.25
N ALA A 117 -24.05 -9.08 -10.87
CA ALA A 117 -23.28 -10.29 -11.08
C ALA A 117 -22.50 -10.61 -9.80
N HIS A 118 -23.09 -11.41 -8.92
CA HIS A 118 -22.37 -12.00 -7.80
C HIS A 118 -21.51 -13.15 -8.30
N ILE A 119 -20.19 -12.98 -8.27
CA ILE A 119 -19.25 -14.10 -8.41
C ILE A 119 -19.38 -14.95 -7.14
N VAL A 120 -20.21 -15.98 -7.22
CA VAL A 120 -20.28 -17.05 -6.21
C VAL A 120 -19.23 -18.09 -6.60
N LYS A 121 -18.33 -18.39 -5.66
CA LYS A 121 -17.30 -19.41 -5.81
C LYS A 121 -17.85 -20.78 -5.45
#